data_AF-A0A2G6GY57-F1
#
_entry.id   AF-A0A2G6GY57-F1
#
_cell.length_a   1.000
_cell.length_b   1.000
_cell.length_c   1.000
_cell.angle_alpha   90.00
_cell.angle_beta   90.00
_cell.angle_gamma   90.00
#
_symmetry.space_group_name_H-M   'P 1'
#
loop_
_entity.id
_entity.type
_entity.pdbx_description
1 polymer ?
#
loop_
_entity_poly.entity_id
_entity_poly.type
_entity_poly.pdbx_seq_one_letter_code
_entity_poly.pdbx_strand_id
1 'polypeptide(L)' 'MRSLLRICVLMAGLALSAGLWAQFYNGMQMDFGKNRLQFSDPYWKYYRFDRFDVYSYENGTELSLYVADFLEK' A
#
# COMPACT_ATOMS: atom_id res chain seq x y z
N MET A 1 -0.98 -4.77 63.11
CA MET A 1 0.23 -4.35 62.35
C MET A 1 0.36 -5.08 61.01
N ARG A 2 0.32 -6.42 60.96
CA ARG A 2 0.44 -7.19 59.69
C ARG A 2 -0.68 -6.92 58.67
N SER A 3 -1.92 -6.68 59.13
CA SER A 3 -3.05 -6.31 58.27
C SER A 3 -2.92 -4.89 57.70
N LEU A 4 -2.47 -3.94 58.52
CA LEU A 4 -2.17 -2.56 58.09
C LEU A 4 -1.05 -2.54 57.04
N LEU A 5 0.01 -3.32 57.25
CA LEU A 5 1.09 -3.46 56.27
C LEU A 5 0.56 -3.96 54.92
N ARG A 6 -0.32 -4.96 54.91
CA ARG A 6 -0.95 -5.49 53.68
C ARG A 6 -1.78 -4.43 52.96
N ILE A 7 -2.53 -3.62 53.71
CA ILE A 7 -3.34 -2.53 53.14
C ILE A 7 -2.43 -1.45 52.55
N CYS A 8 -1.36 -1.07 53.24
CA CYS A 8 -0.38 -0.12 52.72
C CYS A 8 0.30 -0.62 51.44
N VAL A 9 0.65 -1.91 51.36
CA VAL A 9 1.24 -2.53 50.17
C VAL A 9 0.25 -2.54 49.00
N LEU A 10 -1.02 -2.87 49.25
CA LEU A 10 -2.07 -2.81 48.23
C LEU A 10 -2.30 -1.40 47.69
N MET A 11 -2.39 -0.42 48.60
CA MET A 11 -2.55 1.00 48.24
C MET A 11 -1.36 1.53 47.42
N ALA A 12 -0.14 1.13 47.78
CA ALA A 12 1.05 1.50 47.01
C ALA A 12 1.05 0.89 45.61
N GLY A 13 0.65 -0.38 45.47
CA GLY A 13 0.52 -1.04 44.17
C GLY A 13 -0.52 -0.38 43.25
N LEU A 14 -1.66 0.06 43.81
CA LEU A 14 -2.69 0.80 43.09
C LEU A 14 -2.25 2.22 42.69
N ALA A 15 -1.46 2.90 43.51
CA ALA A 15 -0.93 4.21 43.17
C ALA A 15 0.10 4.14 42.03
N LEU A 16 0.91 3.07 41.99
CA LEU A 16 1.91 2.83 40.95
C LEU A 16 1.30 2.54 39.56
N SER A 17 0.07 2.02 39.49
CA SER A 17 -0.59 1.71 38.22
C SER A 17 -1.27 2.91 37.56
N ALA A 18 -1.43 4.05 38.26
CA ALA A 18 -2.12 5.23 37.75
C ALA A 18 -1.40 5.92 36.56
N GLY A 19 -0.11 5.63 36.36
CA GLY A 19 0.69 6.16 35.24
C GLY A 19 0.82 5.22 34.03
N LEU A 20 0.16 4.06 34.05
CA LEU A 20 0.23 3.11 32.95
C LEU A 20 -0.76 3.50 31.85
N TRP A 21 -0.23 4.10 30.79
CA TRP A 21 -0.99 4.31 29.56
C TRP A 21 -1.08 2.99 28.83
N ALA A 22 -2.30 2.50 28.57
CA ALA A 22 -2.49 1.39 27.66
C ALA A 22 -2.02 1.85 26.27
N GLN A 23 -0.84 1.37 25.84
CA GLN A 23 -0.38 1.55 24.48
C GLN A 23 -1.23 0.63 23.59
N PHE A 24 -2.41 1.10 23.22
CA PHE A 24 -3.08 0.56 22.05
C PHE A 24 -2.18 0.89 20.86
N TYR A 25 -1.50 -0.12 20.32
CA TYR A 25 -0.88 -0.04 19.00
C TYR A 25 -2.01 0.10 17.98
N ASN A 26 -2.65 1.28 17.94
CA ASN A 26 -3.46 1.68 16.82
C ASN A 26 -2.48 1.71 15.64
N GLY A 27 -2.63 0.72 14.76
CA GLY A 27 -1.66 0.36 13.74
C GLY A 27 -1.09 1.60 13.08
N MET A 28 0.25 1.66 13.06
CA MET A 28 1.11 2.58 12.31
C MET A 28 0.30 3.64 11.55
N GLN A 29 0.03 4.79 12.19
CA GLN A 29 -0.65 5.89 11.50
C GLN A 29 0.33 6.48 10.49
N MET A 30 0.28 5.94 9.30
CA MET A 30 1.04 6.35 8.13
C MET A 30 0.05 7.05 7.21
N ASP A 31 0.41 8.20 6.66
CA ASP A 31 -0.36 8.84 5.58
C ASP A 31 -0.41 7.96 4.31
N PHE A 32 0.43 6.92 4.26
CA PHE A 32 0.52 5.97 3.17
C PHE A 32 0.48 4.52 3.68
N GLY A 33 -0.58 3.83 3.31
CA GLY A 33 -0.66 2.37 3.39
C GLY A 33 0.24 1.74 2.32
N LYS A 34 1.14 0.87 2.77
CA LYS A 34 1.97 -0.03 1.95
C LYS A 34 1.17 -0.55 0.75
N ASN A 35 1.58 -0.15 -0.46
CA ASN A 35 1.09 -0.63 -1.75
C ASN A 35 -0.39 -0.35 -2.05
N ARG A 36 -0.78 0.93 -2.24
CA ARG A 36 -1.80 1.17 -3.27
C ARG A 36 -1.15 0.84 -4.61
N LEU A 37 -1.70 -0.12 -5.35
CA LEU A 37 -1.32 -0.31 -6.75
C LEU A 37 -1.59 1.04 -7.43
N GLN A 38 -0.55 1.82 -7.69
CA GLN A 38 -0.69 3.05 -8.47
C GLN A 38 -0.96 2.58 -9.89
N PHE A 39 -2.23 2.57 -10.26
CA PHE A 39 -2.61 2.55 -11.66
C PHE A 39 -2.29 3.95 -12.18
N SER A 40 -1.13 4.12 -12.84
CA SER A 40 -1.05 5.22 -13.80
C SER A 40 -1.95 4.85 -14.96
N ASP A 41 -2.63 5.82 -15.54
CA ASP A 41 -3.39 5.57 -16.77
C ASP A 41 -2.45 4.97 -17.81
N PRO A 42 -2.74 3.76 -18.32
CA PRO A 42 -1.85 3.14 -19.28
C PRO A 42 -1.87 3.96 -20.57
N TYR A 43 -0.71 4.48 -20.96
CA TYR A 43 -0.57 5.25 -22.18
C TYR A 43 -0.42 4.30 -23.37
N TRP A 44 -1.53 4.12 -24.08
CA TRP A 44 -1.59 3.31 -25.30
C TRP A 44 -1.42 4.20 -26.54
N LYS A 45 -0.55 3.77 -27.45
CA LYS A 45 -0.48 4.30 -28.82
C LYS A 45 -1.14 3.29 -29.75
N TYR A 46 -1.70 3.77 -30.85
CA TYR A 46 -2.23 2.88 -31.89
C TYR A 46 -1.94 3.40 -33.30
N TYR A 47 -1.81 2.46 -34.23
CA TYR A 47 -1.75 2.70 -35.67
C TYR A 47 -2.93 1.98 -36.32
N ARG A 48 -3.61 2.68 -37.24
CA ARG A 48 -4.75 2.15 -37.98
C ARG A 48 -4.35 1.82 -39.41
N PHE A 49 -4.65 0.61 -39.84
CA PHE A 49 -4.47 0.10 -41.20
C PHE A 49 -5.81 -0.32 -41.78
N ASP A 50 -5.86 -0.60 -43.08
CA ASP A 50 -7.12 -0.93 -43.77
C ASP A 50 -7.80 -2.19 -43.23
N ARG A 51 -7.01 -3.16 -42.75
CA ARG A 51 -7.50 -4.47 -42.30
C ARG A 51 -7.46 -4.68 -40.79
N PHE A 52 -6.68 -3.87 -40.06
CA PHE A 52 -6.47 -4.07 -38.62
C PHE A 52 -5.94 -2.79 -37.93
N ASP A 53 -6.10 -2.72 -36.61
CA ASP A 53 -5.47 -1.73 -35.76
C ASP A 53 -4.39 -2.41 -34.92
N VAL A 54 -3.24 -1.75 -34.74
CA VAL A 54 -2.15 -2.25 -33.88
C VAL A 54 -1.99 -1.32 -32.67
N TYR A 55 -2.09 -1.89 -31.47
CA TYR A 55 -1.98 -1.20 -30.20
C TYR A 55 -0.64 -1.50 -29.52
N SER A 56 0.01 -0.49 -28.95
CA SER A 56 1.32 -0.63 -28.31
C SER A 56 1.43 0.18 -27.03
N TYR A 57 2.26 -0.31 -26.11
CA TYR A 57 2.79 0.48 -24.99
C TYR A 57 3.81 1.51 -25.50
N GLU A 58 4.28 2.39 -24.61
CA GLU A 58 5.11 3.56 -24.93
C GLU A 58 6.33 3.25 -25.81
N ASN A 59 7.02 2.13 -25.53
CA ASN A 59 8.23 1.68 -26.23
C ASN A 59 7.96 0.55 -27.25
N GLY A 60 6.69 0.19 -27.50
CA GLY A 60 6.31 -0.91 -28.38
C GLY A 60 6.22 -0.56 -29.87
N THR A 61 6.44 0.71 -30.24
CA THR A 61 6.18 1.22 -31.59
C THR A 61 6.94 0.48 -32.69
N GLU A 62 8.24 0.23 -32.52
CA GLU A 62 9.04 -0.47 -33.54
C GLU A 62 8.53 -1.89 -33.79
N LEU A 63 8.24 -2.63 -32.72
CA LEU A 63 7.69 -3.99 -32.81
C LEU A 63 6.31 -3.99 -33.47
N SER A 64 5.46 -3.02 -33.10
CA SER A 64 4.13 -2.88 -33.68
C SER A 64 4.17 -2.60 -35.19
N LEU A 65 5.07 -1.74 -35.65
CA LEU A 65 5.25 -1.47 -37.08
C LEU A 65 5.85 -2.67 -37.82
N TYR A 66 6.79 -3.39 -37.20
CA TYR A 66 7.34 -4.62 -37.78
C TYR A 66 6.27 -5.70 -37.98
N VAL A 67 5.42 -5.91 -36.98
CA VAL A 67 4.29 -6.86 -37.08
C VAL A 67 3.28 -6.39 -38.12
N ALA A 68 2.98 -5.09 -38.18
CA ALA A 68 2.09 -4.53 -39.20
C ALA A 68 2.62 -4.76 -40.62
N ASP A 69 3.91 -4.53 -40.88
CA ASP A 69 4.55 -4.79 -42.19
C ASP A 69 4.45 -6.27 -42.59
N PHE A 70 4.59 -7.18 -41.63
CA PHE A 70 4.39 -8.60 -41.88
C PHE A 70 2.94 -8.94 -42.25
N LEU A 71 1.96 -8.28 -41.63
CA LEU A 71 0.53 -8.52 -41.84
C LEU A 71 -0.05 -7.77 -43.04
N GLU A 72 0.60 -6.73 -43.56
CA GLU A 72 0.19 -6.02 -44.78
C GLU A 72 0.61 -6.73 -46.06
N LYS A 73 1.69 -7.52 -46.00
CA LYS A 73 2.12 -8.41 -47.11
C LYS A 73 1.07 -9.48 -47.41
#